data_AF-A0A359GY43-F1
#
_entry.id   AF-A0A359GY43-F1
#
_cell.length_a   1.000
_cell.length_b   1.000
_cell.length_c   1.000
_cell.angle_alpha   90.00
_cell.angle_beta   90.00
_cell.angle_gamma   90.00
#
_symmetry.space_group_name_H-M   'P 1'
#
loop_
_entity.id
_entity.type
_entity.pdbx_description
1 polymer ?
#
loop_
_entity_poly.entity_id
_entity_poly.type
_entity_poly.pdbx_seq_one_letter_code
_entity_poly.pdbx_strand_id
1 'polypeptide(L)' 'MTDPQEKDLCLSEDPALSYRVFTQQDVWYFETREGQIVGPFRYRSEAESNLNHFMANLREKLARSK' A
#
# COMPACT_ATOMS: atom_id res chain seq x y z
N MET A 1 -15.04 27.79 -2.19
CA MET A 1 -15.38 26.37 -2.38
C MET A 1 -14.25 25.72 -3.16
N THR A 2 -14.04 24.43 -2.95
CA THR A 2 -12.98 23.56 -3.50
C THR A 2 -11.80 23.36 -2.55
N ASP A 3 -12.05 22.57 -1.51
CA ASP A 3 -11.05 21.63 -1.00
C ASP A 3 -11.15 20.38 -1.88
N PRO A 4 -10.06 19.93 -2.52
CA PRO A 4 -10.01 18.52 -2.89
C PRO A 4 -8.57 18.02 -2.85
N GLN A 5 -8.11 17.56 -1.68
CA GLN A 5 -7.14 16.47 -1.59
C GLN A 5 -6.99 16.08 -0.12
N GLU A 6 -8.06 15.54 0.46
CA GLU A 6 -7.95 14.60 1.57
C GLU A 6 -7.12 13.40 1.10
N LYS A 7 -5.81 13.58 1.12
CA LYS A 7 -4.84 12.49 1.07
C LYS A 7 -4.87 11.89 2.47
N ASP A 8 -5.83 11.01 2.71
CA ASP A 8 -5.86 10.11 3.88
C ASP A 8 -4.65 9.17 3.76
N LEU A 9 -3.50 9.69 4.17
CA LEU A 9 -2.23 8.99 4.16
C LEU A 9 -2.09 8.32 5.50
N CYS A 10 -2.62 7.11 5.63
CA CYS A 10 -2.16 6.19 6.65
C CYS A 10 -0.71 5.82 6.34
N LEU A 11 0.20 6.73 6.68
CA LEU A 11 1.64 6.49 6.71
C LEU A 11 1.88 5.59 7.91
N SER A 12 2.09 4.31 7.66
CA SER A 12 2.68 3.43 8.65
C SER A 12 4.06 3.99 8.98
N GLU A 13 4.25 4.51 10.20
CA GLU A 13 5.50 5.11 10.69
C GLU A 13 6.69 4.14 10.75
N ASP A 14 6.51 2.90 10.27
CA ASP A 14 7.57 1.91 10.20
C ASP A 14 8.43 2.12 8.93
N PRO A 15 9.68 2.60 9.06
CA PRO A 15 10.56 2.87 7.92
C PRO A 15 11.01 1.61 7.16
N ALA A 16 10.83 0.42 7.76
CA ALA A 16 11.14 -0.85 7.10
C ALA A 16 9.96 -1.38 6.25
N LEU A 17 8.74 -0.89 6.52
CA LEU A 17 7.51 -1.25 5.81
C LEU A 17 6.80 -0.01 5.26
N SER A 18 7.56 0.98 4.80
CA SER A 18 6.98 2.21 4.23
C SER A 18 6.21 1.88 2.95
N TYR A 19 4.89 1.80 3.08
CA TYR A 19 3.94 1.68 1.99
C TYR A 19 2.94 2.82 2.05
N ARG A 20 2.29 3.09 0.93
CA ARG A 20 1.30 4.16 0.83
C ARG A 20 0.05 3.63 0.17
N VAL A 21 -1.04 3.51 0.91
CA VAL A 21 -2.36 3.25 0.34
C VAL A 21 -2.94 4.60 -0.11
N PHE A 22 -3.50 4.65 -1.33
CA PHE A 22 -4.12 5.85 -1.87
C PHE A 22 -5.29 5.49 -2.78
N THR A 23 -6.21 6.44 -2.95
CA THR A 23 -7.33 6.31 -3.91
C THR A 23 -7.10 7.23 -5.10
N GLN A 24 -7.38 6.75 -6.30
CA GLN A 24 -7.36 7.53 -7.52
C GLN A 24 -8.55 7.09 -8.38
N GLN A 25 -9.38 8.05 -8.80
CA GLN A 25 -10.58 7.78 -9.63
C GLN A 25 -11.54 6.73 -9.02
N ASP A 26 -11.81 6.82 -7.72
CA ASP A 26 -12.71 5.91 -6.98
C ASP A 26 -12.20 4.46 -6.83
N VAL A 27 -10.95 4.20 -7.20
CA VAL A 27 -10.30 2.91 -6.99
C VAL A 27 -9.05 3.04 -6.12
N TRP A 28 -8.82 2.00 -5.33
CA TRP A 28 -7.76 1.95 -4.33
C TRP A 28 -6.49 1.34 -4.91
N TYR A 29 -5.35 1.86 -4.47
CA TYR A 29 -4.02 1.41 -4.84
C TYR A 29 -3.14 1.39 -3.60
N PHE A 30 -2.05 0.63 -3.66
CA PHE A 30 -0.94 0.81 -2.75
C PHE A 30 0.38 0.92 -3.50
N GLU A 31 1.26 1.79 -3.02
CA GLU A 31 2.63 1.95 -3.49
C GLU A 31 3.57 1.32 -2.48
N THR A 32 4.46 0.45 -2.96
CA THR A 32 5.55 -0.13 -2.17
C THR A 32 6.74 0.83 -2.14
N ARG A 33 7.67 0.64 -1.18
CA ARG A 33 8.90 1.43 -1.11
C ARG A 33 9.75 1.39 -2.39
N GLU A 34 9.63 0.32 -3.18
CA GLU A 34 10.32 0.18 -4.47
C GLU A 34 9.71 1.08 -5.57
N GLY A 35 8.65 1.83 -5.25
CA GLY A 35 7.90 2.65 -6.22
C GLY A 35 6.94 1.82 -7.07
N GLN A 36 6.67 0.57 -6.67
CA GLN A 36 5.73 -0.27 -7.38
C GLN A 36 4.31 0.04 -6.92
N ILE A 37 3.46 0.44 -7.87
CA ILE A 37 2.04 0.67 -7.64
C ILE A 37 1.28 -0.63 -7.92
N VAL A 38 0.45 -1.05 -6.97
CA VAL A 38 -0.36 -2.27 -7.06
C VAL A 38 -1.83 -1.91 -6.90
N GLY A 39 -2.65 -2.42 -7.81
CA GLY A 39 -4.09 -2.17 -7.92
C GLY A 39 -4.54 -2.36 -9.38
N PRO A 40 -5.75 -1.89 -9.75
CA PRO A 40 -6.75 -1.23 -8.92
C PRO A 40 -7.53 -2.19 -8.01
N PHE A 41 -7.94 -1.71 -6.83
CA PHE A 41 -8.81 -2.39 -5.89
C PHE A 41 -10.13 -1.63 -5.75
N ARG A 42 -11.24 -2.35 -5.55
CA ARG A 42 -12.57 -1.74 -5.40
C ARG A 42 -12.73 -1.13 -4.00
N TYR A 43 -12.18 -1.79 -2.99
CA TYR A 43 -12.26 -1.38 -1.59
C TYR A 43 -10.89 -1.19 -0.95
N ARG A 44 -10.80 -0.25 0.00
CA ARG A 44 -9.60 -0.03 0.83
C ARG A 44 -9.13 -1.32 1.51
N SER A 45 -10.05 -2.06 2.10
CA SER A 45 -9.74 -3.31 2.81
C SER A 45 -9.16 -4.39 1.90
N GLU A 46 -9.50 -4.39 0.61
CA GLU A 46 -8.86 -5.28 -0.38
C GLU A 46 -7.41 -4.88 -0.61
N ALA A 47 -7.14 -3.57 -0.78
CA ALA A 47 -5.78 -3.06 -0.93
C ALA A 47 -4.93 -3.37 0.31
N GLU A 48 -5.47 -3.16 1.51
CA GLU A 48 -4.79 -3.46 2.79
C GLU A 48 -4.53 -4.95 2.99
N SER A 49 -5.50 -5.82 2.67
CA SER A 49 -5.33 -7.27 2.76
C SER A 49 -4.25 -7.76 1.80
N ASN A 50 -4.31 -7.33 0.53
CA ASN A 50 -3.33 -7.71 -0.49
C ASN A 50 -1.93 -7.21 -0.14
N LEU A 51 -1.83 -6.00 0.39
CA LEU A 51 -0.57 -5.45 0.89
C LEU A 51 0.01 -6.30 2.04
N ASN A 52 -0.81 -6.73 2.99
CA ASN A 52 -0.35 -7.57 4.10
C ASN A 52 0.22 -8.91 3.59
N HIS A 53 -0.50 -9.55 2.66
CA HIS A 53 -0.02 -10.76 1.97
C HIS A 53 1.29 -10.51 1.20
N PHE A 54 1.40 -9.39 0.50
CA PHE A 54 2.59 -8.99 -0.24
C PHE A 54 3.81 -8.81 0.68
N MET A 55 3.63 -8.11 1.80
CA MET A 55 4.68 -7.92 2.80
C MET A 55 5.09 -9.24 3.46
N ALA A 56 4.14 -10.12 3.77
CA ALA A 56 4.42 -11.44 4.30
C ALA A 56 5.27 -12.27 3.31
N ASN A 57 4.92 -12.24 2.03
CA ASN A 57 5.68 -12.93 0.98
C ASN A 57 7.10 -12.36 0.81
N LEU A 58 7.25 -11.02 0.83
CA LEU A 58 8.56 -10.38 0.78
C LEU A 58 9.45 -10.77 1.96
N ARG A 59 8.90 -10.75 3.19
CA ARG A 59 9.61 -11.17 4.40
C ARG A 59 10.05 -12.63 4.31
N GLU A 60 9.19 -13.50 3.80
CA GLU A 60 9.48 -14.92 3.64
C GLU A 60 10.60 -15.16 2.59
N LYS A 61 10.60 -14.40 1.49
CA LYS A 61 11.67 -14.45 0.48
C LYS A 61 12.99 -13.94 1.02
N LEU A 62 12.98 -12.82 1.76
CA LEU A 62 14.19 -12.30 2.42
C LEU A 62 14.74 -13.26 3.47
N ALA A 63 13.88 -13.94 4.22
CA ALA A 63 14.28 -14.89 5.25
C ALA A 63 14.89 -16.17 4.67
N ARG A 64 14.48 -16.60 3.46
CA ARG A 64 15.02 -17.78 2.78
C ARG A 64 16.35 -17.55 2.07
N SER A 65 16.78 -16.31 1.89
CA SER A 65 18.07 -15.98 1.27
C SER A 65 19.24 -15.93 2.26
N LYS A 66 19.16 -16.67 3.38
CA LYS A 66 20.17 -16.65 4.44
C LYS A 66 20.82 -18.02 4.63
#